data_AF-A0A7S2TR79-F1
#
_entry.id   AF-A0A7S2TR79-F1
#
_cell.length_a   1.000
_cell.length_b   1.000
_cell.length_c   1.000
_cell.angle_alpha   90.00
_cell.angle_beta   90.00
_cell.angle_gamma   90.00
#
_symmetry.space_group_name_H-M   'P 1'
#
loop_
_entity.id
_entity.type
_entity.pdbx_description
1 polymer ?
#
loop_
_entity_poly.entity_id
_entity_poly.type
_entity_poly.pdbx_seq_one_letter_code
_entity_poly.pdbx_strand_id
1 'polypeptide(L)'
;IPQTAKTILMEIAEYAQGQPKSKEGKEKDRMRQIAFENRVKARREKLDMYKAFVEMAISNKILTKESILRIEDVKMKHQLTPEDHTMCLAELGVTQEDYARYSTNKGLSDNEAKNNDEDGSTCVVCMDLRSDHIILPCMHLCLCADCAALYRRKQQGQCPKCRGFVKNIAKVFV
;
A
#
# COMPACT_ATOMS: atom_id res chain seq x y z
N ILE A 1 -29.50 6.07 -35.29
CA ILE A 1 -30.11 6.93 -34.25
C ILE A 1 -30.47 8.24 -34.93
N PRO A 2 -31.72 8.74 -34.84
CA PRO A 2 -32.11 10.01 -35.42
C PRO A 2 -31.21 11.15 -34.89
N GLN A 3 -30.88 12.12 -35.74
CA GLN A 3 -29.94 13.19 -35.39
C GLN A 3 -30.34 13.96 -34.12
N THR A 4 -31.65 14.08 -33.88
CA THR A 4 -32.24 14.67 -32.67
C THR A 4 -31.94 13.91 -31.38
N ALA A 5 -31.94 12.58 -31.41
CA ALA A 5 -31.61 11.76 -30.25
C ALA A 5 -30.12 11.81 -29.90
N LYS A 6 -29.25 12.05 -30.89
CA LYS A 6 -27.81 12.21 -30.68
C LYS A 6 -27.49 13.55 -29.98
N THR A 7 -28.19 14.61 -30.35
CA THR A 7 -28.08 15.94 -29.71
C THR A 7 -28.55 15.91 -28.26
N ILE A 8 -29.72 15.30 -27.99
CA ILE A 8 -30.26 15.20 -26.63
C ILE A 8 -29.33 14.38 -25.72
N LEU A 9 -28.74 13.29 -26.23
CA LEU A 9 -27.77 12.49 -25.46
C LEU A 9 -26.47 13.25 -25.16
N MET A 10 -26.02 14.12 -26.08
CA MET A 10 -24.88 15.01 -25.85
C MET A 10 -25.21 16.08 -24.81
N GLU A 11 -26.39 16.68 -24.84
CA GLU A 11 -26.85 17.67 -23.85
C GLU A 11 -27.00 17.05 -22.45
N ILE A 12 -27.53 15.82 -22.35
CA ILE A 12 -27.62 15.08 -21.09
C ILE A 12 -26.21 14.73 -20.57
N ALA A 13 -25.29 14.33 -21.46
CA ALA A 13 -23.91 14.02 -21.09
C ALA A 13 -23.15 15.26 -20.61
N GLU A 14 -23.33 16.42 -21.27
CA GLU A 14 -22.76 17.70 -20.86
C GLU A 14 -23.34 18.17 -19.51
N TYR A 15 -24.65 18.01 -19.31
CA TYR A 15 -25.30 18.31 -18.03
C TYR A 15 -24.80 17.42 -16.88
N ALA A 16 -24.55 16.14 -17.14
CA ALA A 16 -24.03 15.20 -16.15
C ALA A 16 -22.53 15.41 -15.83
N GLN A 17 -21.75 15.92 -16.78
CA GLN A 17 -20.31 16.17 -16.62
C GLN A 17 -19.99 17.50 -15.92
N GLY A 18 -20.95 18.43 -15.86
CA GLY A 18 -20.72 19.81 -15.41
C GLY A 18 -21.28 20.21 -14.05
N GLN A 19 -22.01 19.36 -13.31
CA GLN A 19 -22.59 19.80 -12.03
C GLN A 19 -21.50 19.97 -10.95
N PRO A 20 -21.25 21.21 -10.46
CA PRO A 20 -20.31 21.43 -9.38
C PRO A 20 -20.84 20.74 -8.12
N LYS A 21 -20.01 19.89 -7.51
CA LYS A 21 -20.35 19.21 -6.25
C LYS A 21 -20.86 20.23 -5.23
N SER A 22 -21.94 19.87 -4.52
CA SER A 22 -22.48 20.68 -3.43
C SER A 22 -21.39 21.03 -2.42
N LYS A 23 -21.57 22.14 -1.68
CA LYS A 23 -20.63 22.55 -0.62
C LYS A 23 -20.37 21.41 0.37
N GLU A 24 -21.42 20.66 0.73
CA GLU A 24 -21.33 19.45 1.56
C GLU A 24 -20.54 18.31 0.91
N GLY A 25 -20.69 18.11 -0.39
CA GLY A 25 -19.91 17.10 -1.14
C GLY A 25 -18.42 17.44 -1.20
N LYS A 26 -18.08 18.72 -1.38
CA LYS A 26 -16.68 19.20 -1.35
C LYS A 26 -16.07 19.06 0.04
N GLU A 27 -16.82 19.36 1.10
CA GLU A 27 -16.35 19.22 2.49
C GLU A 27 -16.13 17.75 2.86
N LYS A 28 -17.04 16.85 2.46
CA LYS A 28 -16.86 15.40 2.65
C LYS A 28 -15.62 14.86 1.94
N ASP A 29 -15.36 15.29 0.71
CA ASP A 29 -14.15 14.90 -0.03
C ASP A 29 -12.87 15.42 0.65
N ARG A 30 -12.91 16.66 1.17
CA ARG A 30 -11.80 17.25 1.93
C ARG A 30 -11.52 16.48 3.22
N MET A 31 -12.56 16.15 3.98
CA MET A 31 -12.43 15.35 5.21
C MET A 31 -11.86 13.96 4.95
N ARG A 32 -12.30 13.30 3.86
CA ARG A 32 -11.73 12.01 3.42
C ARG A 32 -10.25 12.13 3.07
N GLN A 33 -9.86 13.20 2.39
CA GLN A 33 -8.47 13.46 2.03
C GLN A 33 -7.60 13.67 3.28
N ILE A 34 -8.04 14.50 4.23
CA ILE A 34 -7.35 14.72 5.50
C ILE A 34 -7.22 13.41 6.29
N ALA A 35 -8.29 12.62 6.36
CA ALA A 35 -8.25 11.31 7.04
C ALA A 35 -7.28 10.33 6.36
N PHE A 36 -7.17 10.35 5.03
CA PHE A 36 -6.18 9.56 4.31
C PHE A 36 -4.75 10.02 4.64
N GLU A 37 -4.48 11.32 4.56
CA GLU A 37 -3.15 11.88 4.87
C GLU A 37 -2.72 11.60 6.31
N ASN A 38 -3.64 11.75 7.27
CA ASN A 38 -3.38 11.43 8.67
C ASN A 38 -3.08 9.94 8.88
N ARG A 39 -3.79 9.03 8.20
CA ARG A 39 -3.51 7.59 8.25
C ARG A 39 -2.13 7.26 7.69
N VAL A 40 -1.79 7.81 6.52
CA VAL A 40 -0.47 7.64 5.89
C VAL A 40 0.63 8.16 6.81
N LYS A 41 0.42 9.34 7.41
CA LYS A 41 1.38 9.93 8.36
C LYS A 41 1.58 9.06 9.59
N ALA A 42 0.49 8.63 10.24
CA ALA A 42 0.56 7.77 11.42
C ALA A 42 1.26 6.42 11.11
N ARG A 43 1.01 5.86 9.93
CA ARG A 43 1.69 4.64 9.46
C ARG A 43 3.18 4.86 9.28
N ARG A 44 3.57 5.99 8.69
CA ARG A 44 4.97 6.37 8.50
C ARG A 44 5.69 6.56 9.83
N GLU A 45 5.12 7.33 10.75
CA GLU A 45 5.71 7.57 12.09
C GLU A 45 5.94 6.26 12.85
N LYS A 46 5.01 5.32 12.73
CA LYS A 46 5.10 3.98 13.33
C LYS A 46 6.21 3.13 12.71
N LEU A 47 6.36 3.16 11.39
CA LEU A 47 7.45 2.48 10.69
C LEU A 47 8.81 3.14 10.98
N ASP A 48 8.88 4.47 11.04
CA ASP A 48 10.10 5.22 11.38
C ASP A 48 10.57 4.88 12.81
N MET A 49 9.64 4.82 13.78
CA MET A 49 9.94 4.39 15.14
C MET A 49 10.46 2.94 15.17
N TYR A 50 9.80 2.04 14.46
CA TYR A 50 10.21 0.63 14.39
C TYR A 50 11.59 0.47 13.75
N LYS A 51 11.85 1.25 12.69
CA LYS A 51 13.13 1.29 11.99
C LYS A 51 14.25 1.75 12.91
N ALA A 52 14.07 2.84 13.63
CA ALA A 52 15.06 3.31 14.60
C ALA A 52 15.35 2.23 15.68
N PHE A 53 14.32 1.51 16.11
CA PHE A 53 14.48 0.40 17.07
C PHE A 53 15.28 -0.76 16.49
N VAL A 54 14.96 -1.20 15.26
CA VAL A 54 15.67 -2.29 14.56
C VAL A 54 17.12 -1.89 14.26
N GLU A 55 17.35 -0.67 13.78
CA GLU A 55 18.68 -0.10 13.53
C GLU A 55 19.54 -0.13 14.79
N MET A 56 18.98 0.29 15.93
CA MET A 56 19.67 0.21 17.22
C MET A 56 19.98 -1.24 17.61
N ALA A 57 19.03 -2.16 17.43
CA ALA A 57 19.21 -3.56 17.78
C ALA A 57 20.28 -4.27 16.94
N ILE A 58 20.43 -3.90 15.65
CA ILE A 58 21.41 -4.49 14.74
C ILE A 58 22.72 -3.68 14.62
N SER A 59 22.85 -2.56 15.34
CA SER A 59 24.00 -1.65 15.27
C SER A 59 25.35 -2.34 15.46
N ASN A 60 25.41 -3.31 16.38
CA ASN A 60 26.61 -4.10 16.66
C ASN A 60 26.69 -5.42 15.86
N LYS A 61 25.79 -5.62 14.87
CA LYS A 61 25.69 -6.84 14.05
C LYS A 61 25.52 -8.13 14.85
N ILE A 62 25.04 -8.01 16.10
CA ILE A 62 24.77 -9.11 17.01
C ILE A 62 23.38 -8.86 17.61
N LEU A 63 22.44 -9.76 17.33
CA LEU A 63 21.12 -9.75 17.93
C LEU A 63 21.08 -10.77 19.07
N THR A 64 20.91 -10.29 20.29
CA THR A 64 20.71 -11.16 21.45
C THR A 64 19.27 -11.71 21.45
N LYS A 65 19.04 -12.81 22.17
CA LYS A 65 17.69 -13.36 22.38
C LYS A 65 16.71 -12.32 22.92
N GLU A 66 17.19 -11.46 23.82
CA GLU A 66 16.38 -10.38 24.40
C GLU A 66 16.01 -9.33 23.35
N SER A 67 16.95 -8.91 22.50
CA SER A 67 16.67 -7.98 21.41
C SER A 67 15.67 -8.56 20.41
N ILE A 68 15.79 -9.84 20.06
CA ILE A 68 14.85 -10.53 19.16
C ILE A 68 13.44 -10.56 19.77
N LEU A 69 13.30 -10.95 21.04
CA LEU A 69 12.02 -10.96 21.73
C LEU A 69 11.38 -9.56 21.75
N ARG A 70 12.16 -8.52 22.03
CA ARG A 70 11.66 -7.13 21.99
C ARG A 70 11.25 -6.71 20.59
N ILE A 71 11.96 -7.13 19.54
CA ILE A 71 11.57 -6.87 18.15
C ILE A 71 10.20 -7.50 17.87
N GLU A 72 9.97 -8.75 18.28
CA GLU A 72 8.68 -9.43 18.10
C GLU A 72 7.55 -8.78 18.93
N ASP A 73 7.84 -8.36 20.17
CA ASP A 73 6.86 -7.72 21.04
C ASP A 73 6.43 -6.35 20.48
N VAL A 74 7.39 -5.56 19.95
CA VAL A 74 7.11 -4.31 19.24
C VAL A 74 6.30 -4.59 17.96
N LYS A 75 6.64 -5.64 17.18
CA LYS A 75 5.85 -6.03 16.01
C LYS A 75 4.39 -6.32 16.39
N MET A 76 4.15 -7.14 17.41
CA MET A 76 2.79 -7.45 17.87
C MET A 76 2.05 -6.22 18.39
N LYS A 77 2.65 -5.46 19.31
CA LYS A 77 2.04 -4.27 19.92
C LYS A 77 1.62 -3.26 18.87
N HIS A 78 2.44 -3.14 17.83
CA HIS A 78 2.20 -2.24 16.72
C HIS A 78 1.63 -2.96 15.50
N GLN A 79 1.12 -4.19 15.56
CA GLN A 79 0.48 -4.85 14.40
C GLN A 79 1.31 -4.71 13.10
N LEU A 80 2.64 -4.84 13.21
CA LEU A 80 3.55 -4.77 12.08
C LEU A 80 3.61 -6.13 11.41
N THR A 81 3.55 -6.16 10.08
CA THR A 81 3.58 -7.41 9.33
C THR A 81 5.02 -7.88 9.08
N PRO A 82 5.23 -9.15 8.68
CA PRO A 82 6.54 -9.61 8.23
C PRO A 82 7.10 -8.80 7.05
N GLU A 83 6.22 -8.31 6.17
CA GLU A 83 6.59 -7.45 5.05
C GLU A 83 7.10 -6.08 5.54
N ASP A 84 6.49 -5.50 6.57
CA ASP A 84 6.97 -4.26 7.19
C ASP A 84 8.39 -4.42 7.72
N HIS A 85 8.66 -5.54 8.37
CA HIS A 85 9.99 -5.86 8.87
C HIS A 85 11.00 -6.02 7.73
N THR A 86 10.63 -6.74 6.68
CA THR A 86 11.48 -6.96 5.50
C THR A 86 11.81 -5.63 4.81
N MET A 87 10.80 -4.76 4.64
CA MET A 87 10.99 -3.41 4.10
C MET A 87 11.91 -2.56 4.98
N CYS A 88 11.71 -2.60 6.29
CA CYS A 88 12.56 -1.90 7.24
C CYS A 88 14.03 -2.34 7.14
N LEU A 89 14.29 -3.64 7.04
CA LEU A 89 15.64 -4.17 6.85
C LEU A 89 16.24 -3.70 5.51
N ALA A 90 15.47 -3.77 4.43
CA ALA A 90 15.90 -3.30 3.11
C ALA A 90 16.27 -1.80 3.12
N GLU A 91 15.48 -0.96 3.79
CA GLU A 91 15.79 0.46 3.93
C GLU A 91 17.03 0.76 4.79
N LEU A 92 17.40 -0.17 5.70
CA LEU A 92 18.63 -0.11 6.48
C LEU A 92 19.84 -0.72 5.72
N GLY A 93 19.62 -1.21 4.49
CA GLY A 93 20.64 -1.88 3.70
C GLY A 93 21.04 -3.26 4.24
N VAL A 94 20.16 -3.90 5.01
CA VAL A 94 20.40 -5.21 5.62
C VAL A 94 19.56 -6.25 4.89
N THR A 95 20.20 -7.31 4.40
CA THR A 95 19.49 -8.42 3.77
C THR A 95 18.91 -9.37 4.80
N GLN A 96 17.96 -10.22 4.37
CA GLN A 96 17.39 -11.24 5.25
C GLN A 96 18.49 -12.21 5.74
N GLU A 97 19.48 -12.51 4.91
CA GLU A 97 20.63 -13.35 5.28
C GLU A 97 21.51 -12.68 6.32
N ASP A 98 21.78 -11.38 6.18
CA ASP A 98 22.57 -10.63 7.16
C ASP A 98 21.85 -10.52 8.52
N TYR A 99 20.55 -10.25 8.50
CA TYR A 99 19.73 -10.26 9.72
C TYR A 99 19.74 -11.64 10.40
N ALA A 100 19.60 -12.72 9.62
CA ALA A 100 19.68 -14.08 10.12
C ALA A 100 21.06 -14.39 10.72
N ARG A 101 22.16 -13.92 10.12
CA ARG A 101 23.52 -14.03 10.67
C ARG A 101 23.67 -13.27 12.00
N TYR A 102 23.06 -12.09 12.13
CA TYR A 102 23.10 -11.33 13.39
C TYR A 102 22.35 -12.06 14.51
N SER A 103 21.24 -12.73 14.17
CA SER A 103 20.42 -13.53 15.10
C SER A 103 21.08 -14.86 15.49
N THR A 104 21.73 -15.51 14.53
CA THR A 104 22.37 -16.81 14.72
C THR A 104 23.88 -16.64 14.85
N ASN A 105 24.36 -16.49 16.08
CA ASN A 105 25.66 -17.11 16.38
C ASN A 105 25.47 -18.64 16.30
N LYS A 106 25.57 -19.12 15.06
CA LYS A 106 25.60 -20.50 14.52
C LYS A 106 24.24 -21.23 14.32
N GLY A 107 23.77 -21.18 13.08
CA GLY A 107 23.21 -22.33 12.34
C GLY A 107 21.75 -22.73 12.57
N LEU A 108 21.03 -22.90 11.45
CA LEU A 108 19.73 -23.56 11.25
C LEU A 108 18.47 -22.80 11.67
N SER A 109 17.74 -22.27 10.68
CA SER A 109 16.50 -22.92 10.23
C SER A 109 15.98 -22.25 8.96
N ASP A 110 15.72 -23.09 7.97
CA ASP A 110 14.99 -22.79 6.74
C ASP A 110 13.54 -22.41 7.06
N ASN A 111 13.01 -21.40 6.39
CA ASN A 111 11.92 -21.69 5.45
C ASN A 111 11.71 -20.54 4.47
N GLU A 112 11.66 -20.96 3.22
CA GLU A 112 11.43 -20.19 2.01
C GLU A 112 10.13 -19.37 2.12
N ALA A 113 10.23 -18.04 2.01
CA ALA A 113 9.09 -17.23 1.63
C ALA A 113 8.82 -17.45 0.13
N LYS A 114 8.18 -18.57 -0.19
CA LYS A 114 7.53 -18.77 -1.49
C LYS A 114 6.50 -17.65 -1.66
N ASN A 115 6.70 -16.88 -2.72
CA ASN A 115 5.72 -15.97 -3.29
C ASN A 115 4.39 -16.72 -3.48
N ASN A 116 3.41 -16.44 -2.62
CA ASN A 116 2.00 -16.69 -2.91
C ASN A 116 1.37 -15.33 -3.26
N ASP A 117 1.69 -14.86 -4.46
CA ASP A 117 0.72 -14.14 -5.27
C ASP A 117 -0.45 -15.12 -5.50
N GLU A 118 -1.59 -14.95 -4.82
CA GLU A 118 -2.92 -15.17 -5.45
C GLU A 118 -4.13 -14.85 -4.58
N ASP A 119 -4.03 -14.67 -3.25
CA ASP A 119 -5.21 -14.30 -2.44
C ASP A 119 -5.02 -13.04 -1.60
N GLY A 120 -5.56 -11.90 -2.07
CA GLY A 120 -5.85 -10.73 -1.24
C GLY A 120 -4.68 -9.86 -0.77
N SER A 121 -3.74 -9.52 -1.67
CA SER A 121 -2.59 -8.67 -1.41
C SER A 121 -2.93 -7.31 -0.76
N THR A 122 -2.12 -6.85 0.19
CA THR A 122 -2.19 -5.48 0.74
C THR A 122 -1.88 -4.44 -0.35
N CYS A 123 -2.56 -3.30 -0.33
CA CYS A 123 -2.36 -2.21 -1.29
C CYS A 123 -0.90 -1.75 -1.28
N VAL A 124 -0.23 -1.78 -2.44
CA VAL A 124 1.21 -1.48 -2.55
C VAL A 124 1.53 0.01 -2.41
N VAL A 125 0.49 0.86 -2.44
CA VAL A 125 0.65 2.32 -2.31
C VAL A 125 0.56 2.77 -0.86
N CYS A 126 -0.39 2.23 -0.08
CA CYS A 126 -0.55 2.59 1.33
C CYS A 126 0.01 1.56 2.31
N MET A 127 0.23 0.32 1.87
CA MET A 127 0.75 -0.79 2.69
C MET A 127 -0.03 -0.98 4.00
N ASP A 128 -1.35 -0.81 3.92
CA ASP A 128 -2.28 -0.77 5.06
C ASP A 128 -3.56 -1.56 4.74
N LEU A 129 -4.34 -1.09 3.77
CA LEU A 129 -5.61 -1.72 3.42
C LEU A 129 -5.44 -2.85 2.40
N ARG A 130 -6.32 -3.86 2.46
CA ARG A 130 -6.44 -4.91 1.46
C ARG A 130 -6.70 -4.32 0.06
N SER A 131 -6.03 -4.86 -0.95
CA SER A 131 -6.31 -4.51 -2.35
C SER A 131 -7.67 -5.07 -2.77
N ASP A 132 -8.49 -4.21 -3.35
CA ASP A 132 -9.81 -4.55 -3.90
C ASP A 132 -10.00 -3.96 -5.30
N HIS A 133 -8.93 -3.42 -5.91
CA HIS A 133 -8.94 -2.85 -7.25
C HIS A 133 -7.86 -3.46 -8.15
N ILE A 134 -8.30 -3.90 -9.32
CA ILE A 134 -7.45 -4.45 -10.39
C ILE A 134 -7.13 -3.37 -11.44
N ILE A 135 -5.91 -3.36 -11.94
CA ILE A 135 -5.45 -2.46 -13.00
C ILE A 135 -5.51 -3.17 -14.35
N LEU A 136 -6.13 -2.55 -15.36
CA LEU A 136 -6.20 -3.06 -16.73
C LEU A 136 -5.24 -2.31 -17.66
N PRO A 137 -4.57 -3.02 -18.60
CA PRO A 137 -4.79 -4.42 -18.96
C PRO A 137 -3.94 -5.43 -18.18
N CYS A 138 -3.03 -4.99 -17.30
CA CYS A 138 -2.04 -5.89 -16.68
C CYS A 138 -2.58 -6.81 -15.57
N MET A 139 -3.85 -6.68 -15.18
CA MET A 139 -4.57 -7.48 -14.20
C MET A 139 -3.95 -7.52 -12.79
N HIS A 140 -3.12 -6.55 -12.41
CA HIS A 140 -2.56 -6.50 -11.06
C HIS A 140 -3.60 -5.98 -10.05
N LEU A 141 -3.93 -6.81 -9.06
CA LEU A 141 -4.64 -6.43 -7.85
C LEU A 141 -3.63 -5.83 -6.85
N CYS A 142 -3.55 -4.50 -6.78
CA CYS A 142 -2.52 -3.83 -5.98
C CYS A 142 -2.96 -2.50 -5.35
N LEU A 143 -4.22 -2.10 -5.53
CA LEU A 143 -4.76 -0.87 -4.97
C LEU A 143 -5.98 -1.17 -4.08
N CYS A 144 -6.07 -0.47 -2.95
CA CYS A 144 -7.32 -0.35 -2.20
C CYS A 144 -8.20 0.76 -2.80
N ALA A 145 -9.46 0.83 -2.38
CA ALA A 145 -10.43 1.82 -2.86
C ALA A 145 -9.96 3.27 -2.78
N ASP A 146 -9.33 3.65 -1.66
CA ASP A 146 -8.83 5.01 -1.44
C ASP A 146 -7.68 5.35 -2.40
N CYS A 147 -6.69 4.44 -2.50
CA CYS A 147 -5.55 4.62 -3.39
C CYS A 147 -5.97 4.60 -4.87
N ALA A 148 -6.95 3.77 -5.25
CA ALA A 148 -7.50 3.74 -6.60
C ALA A 148 -8.17 5.08 -6.98
N ALA A 149 -8.93 5.69 -6.07
CA ALA A 149 -9.52 7.01 -6.31
C ALA A 149 -8.45 8.11 -6.49
N LEU A 150 -7.37 8.07 -5.70
CA LEU A 150 -6.25 8.99 -5.86
C LEU A 150 -5.51 8.76 -7.19
N TYR A 151 -5.29 7.50 -7.56
CA TYR A 151 -4.61 7.12 -8.81
C TYR A 151 -5.32 7.70 -10.03
N ARG A 152 -6.66 7.56 -10.08
CA ARG A 152 -7.50 8.13 -11.13
C ARG A 152 -7.38 9.65 -11.21
N ARG A 153 -7.33 10.34 -10.07
CA ARG A 153 -7.22 11.81 -10.01
C ARG A 153 -5.86 12.34 -10.46
N LYS A 154 -4.78 11.67 -10.04
CA LYS A 154 -3.39 12.08 -10.36
C LYS A 154 -2.98 11.72 -11.79
N GLN A 155 -3.81 11.00 -12.54
CA GLN A 155 -3.51 10.48 -13.88
C GLN A 155 -2.16 9.75 -13.93
N GLN A 156 -1.83 8.98 -12.88
CA GLN A 156 -0.64 8.13 -12.92
C GLN A 156 -0.87 7.06 -14.00
N GLY A 157 -0.18 7.20 -15.12
CA GLY A 157 -0.41 6.40 -16.32
C GLY A 157 0.23 5.01 -16.30
N GLN A 158 0.88 4.62 -15.20
CA GLN A 158 1.63 3.37 -15.07
C GLN A 158 1.13 2.54 -13.89
N CYS A 159 1.19 1.22 -13.98
CA CYS A 159 0.80 0.34 -12.88
C CYS A 159 1.86 0.41 -11.75
N PRO A 160 1.51 0.58 -10.47
CA PRO A 160 2.48 0.56 -9.37
C PRO A 160 3.27 -0.75 -9.25
N LYS A 161 2.67 -1.88 -9.66
CA LYS A 161 3.29 -3.21 -9.55
C LYS A 161 4.21 -3.54 -10.71
N CYS A 162 3.80 -3.26 -11.96
CA CYS A 162 4.57 -3.66 -13.16
C CYS A 162 5.01 -2.50 -14.07
N ARG A 163 4.67 -1.26 -13.73
CA ARG A 163 4.92 -0.04 -14.53
C ARG A 163 4.30 0.00 -15.93
N GLY A 164 3.51 -1.01 -16.30
CA GLY A 164 2.76 -1.05 -17.56
C GLY A 164 1.65 0.01 -17.62
N PHE A 165 1.25 0.42 -18.82
CA PHE A 165 0.25 1.48 -18.99
C PHE A 165 -1.11 1.16 -18.36
N VAL A 166 -1.72 2.14 -17.70
CA VAL A 166 -3.05 2.02 -17.06
C VAL A 166 -4.13 2.53 -18.00
N LYS A 167 -4.96 1.62 -18.51
CA LYS A 167 -6.16 1.97 -19.27
C LYS A 167 -7.38 2.15 -18.38
N ASN A 168 -7.53 1.31 -17.37
CA ASN A 168 -8.67 1.34 -16.46
C ASN A 168 -8.30 0.75 -15.09
N ILE A 169 -9.04 1.12 -14.05
CA ILE A 169 -8.93 0.55 -12.70
C ILE A 169 -10.34 0.12 -12.29
N ALA A 170 -10.54 -1.17 -12.05
CA ALA A 170 -11.86 -1.76 -11.73
C ALA A 170 -11.87 -2.31 -10.31
N LYS A 171 -13.01 -2.17 -9.61
CA LYS A 171 -13.21 -2.81 -8.30
C LYS A 171 -13.53 -4.29 -8.51
N VAL A 172 -12.93 -5.15 -7.71
CA VAL A 172 -13.22 -6.59 -7.67
C VAL A 172 -14.15 -6.88 -6.50
N PHE A 173 -15.17 -7.69 -6.72
CA PHE A 173 -16.07 -8.20 -5.68
C PHE A 173 -15.78 -9.69 -5.55
N VAL A 174 -15.41 -10.11 -4.35
CA VAL A 174 -15.15 -11.52 -3.99
C VAL A 174 -16.21 -11.92 -2.98
#